data_AF-M7MNX1-F1
#
_entry.id   AF-M7MNX1-F1
#
_cell.length_a   1.000
_cell.length_b   1.000
_cell.length_c   1.000
_cell.angle_alpha   90.00
_cell.angle_beta   90.00
_cell.angle_gamma   90.00
#
_symmetry.space_group_name_H-M   'P 1'
#
loop_
_entity.id
_entity.type
_entity.pdbx_description
1 polymer ?
#
loop_
_entity_poly.entity_id
_entity_poly.type
_entity_poly.pdbx_seq_one_letter_code
_entity_poly.pdbx_strand_id
1 'polypeptide(L)'
;MAFLIWINRRGTALNHTRQTDLDLWQSENYSTRRSSNAFLTWCMKIGTMPVLTVHYRKSSAQTPMGQHHRINAIQRLLTEESIPLPARIAGLLVLLYAQPVTRILRLRTSDITTDGGTTTIRLGDPPTPVPEPLARILHDYVANRPHMDSATNPGSCWLFPGHRAGEPLHQSTLLSFLHKLGIPPQRGRISAIRHLALQIPAPVLAQALGYHHTSTTRIAAEAGSPWSGYAAGAHDPSATAGTPHEYRPLE
;
A
#
# COMPACT_ATOMS: atom_id res chain seq x y z
N MET A 1 23.77 6.73 -12.11
CA MET A 1 25.15 7.03 -11.69
C MET A 1 25.98 5.79 -11.35
N ALA A 2 25.47 4.83 -10.55
CA ALA A 2 26.27 3.68 -10.11
C ALA A 2 26.91 2.84 -11.24
N PHE A 3 26.19 2.62 -12.34
CA PHE A 3 26.73 1.90 -13.51
C PHE A 3 27.89 2.65 -14.20
N LEU A 4 27.73 3.95 -14.42
CA LEU A 4 28.77 4.78 -15.05
C LEU A 4 30.05 4.80 -14.22
N ILE A 5 29.93 4.87 -12.89
CA ILE A 5 31.08 4.79 -11.98
C ILE A 5 31.76 3.42 -12.10
N TRP A 6 30.98 2.35 -12.20
CA TRP A 6 31.53 0.99 -12.28
C TRP A 6 32.23 0.71 -13.60
N ILE A 7 31.65 1.11 -14.74
CA ILE A 7 32.26 0.90 -16.05
C ILE A 7 33.52 1.76 -16.23
N ASN A 8 33.50 2.99 -15.68
CA ASN A 8 34.66 3.88 -15.68
C ASN A 8 35.81 3.33 -14.83
N ARG A 9 35.53 2.71 -13.68
CA ARG A 9 36.56 2.02 -12.86
C ARG A 9 37.23 0.86 -13.59
N ARG A 10 36.56 0.27 -14.58
CA ARG A 10 37.08 -0.79 -15.44
C ARG A 10 37.72 -0.26 -16.72
N GLY A 11 37.89 1.06 -16.83
CA GLY A 11 38.50 1.71 -18.00
C GLY A 11 37.71 1.53 -19.30
N THR A 12 36.44 1.13 -19.22
CA THR A 12 35.62 0.87 -20.40
C THR A 12 34.69 2.06 -20.63
N ALA A 13 34.74 2.62 -21.84
CA ALA A 13 33.84 3.69 -22.22
C ALA A 13 32.42 3.16 -22.47
N LEU A 14 31.40 4.01 -22.26
CA LEU A 14 30.00 3.61 -22.37
C LEU A 14 29.66 3.00 -23.75
N ASN A 15 30.23 3.55 -24.82
CA ASN A 15 30.07 3.06 -26.19
C ASN A 15 30.77 1.71 -26.47
N HIS A 16 31.73 1.30 -25.64
CA HIS A 16 32.46 0.04 -25.76
C HIS A 16 31.94 -1.04 -24.80
N THR A 17 30.87 -0.75 -24.05
CA THR A 17 30.27 -1.70 -23.11
C THR A 17 29.76 -2.94 -23.86
N ARG A 18 30.16 -4.13 -23.39
CA ARG A 18 29.69 -5.42 -23.94
C ARG A 18 28.62 -6.05 -23.06
N GLN A 19 27.94 -7.06 -23.61
CA GLN A 19 26.95 -7.84 -22.86
C GLN A 19 27.56 -8.46 -21.59
N THR A 20 28.80 -8.93 -21.66
CA THR A 20 29.54 -9.47 -20.52
C THR A 20 29.72 -8.47 -19.39
N ASP A 21 29.98 -7.19 -19.71
CA ASP A 21 30.11 -6.13 -18.71
C ASP A 21 28.77 -5.83 -18.05
N LEU A 22 27.70 -5.82 -18.85
CA LEU A 22 26.34 -5.62 -18.34
C LEU A 22 25.91 -6.79 -17.45
N ASP A 23 26.18 -8.03 -17.84
CA ASP A 23 25.80 -9.23 -17.07
C ASP A 23 26.60 -9.32 -15.76
N LEU A 24 27.90 -8.98 -15.80
CA LEU A 24 28.74 -8.90 -14.59
C LEU A 24 28.29 -7.77 -13.67
N TRP A 25 27.89 -6.62 -14.23
CA TRP A 25 27.22 -5.59 -13.45
C TRP A 25 25.88 -6.08 -12.91
N GLN A 26 25.10 -6.89 -13.60
CA GLN A 26 23.83 -7.36 -13.04
C GLN A 26 24.01 -8.44 -11.96
N SER A 27 25.09 -9.23 -12.02
CA SER A 27 25.32 -10.35 -11.10
C SER A 27 25.75 -9.94 -9.70
N GLU A 28 26.57 -8.89 -9.52
CA GLU A 28 27.10 -8.59 -8.17
C GLU A 28 26.03 -8.04 -7.21
N ASN A 29 25.01 -7.31 -7.68
CA ASN A 29 23.97 -6.71 -6.83
C ASN A 29 22.68 -6.34 -7.61
N TYR A 30 21.99 -7.34 -8.16
CA TYR A 30 20.83 -7.15 -9.04
C TYR A 30 19.73 -6.21 -8.50
N SER A 31 19.38 -6.32 -7.21
CA SER A 31 18.28 -5.56 -6.59
C SER A 31 18.55 -4.05 -6.59
N THR A 32 19.75 -3.63 -6.20
CA THR A 32 20.17 -2.22 -6.16
C THR A 32 20.38 -1.66 -7.57
N ARG A 33 20.71 -2.53 -8.54
CA ARG A 33 21.05 -2.15 -9.92
C ARG A 33 19.84 -2.08 -10.85
N ARG A 34 18.70 -2.65 -10.45
CA ARG A 34 17.43 -2.59 -11.19
C ARG A 34 16.98 -1.17 -11.56
N SER A 35 17.20 -0.20 -10.68
CA SER A 35 16.87 1.21 -10.95
C SER A 35 17.66 1.79 -12.13
N SER A 36 18.81 1.19 -12.46
CA SER A 36 19.63 1.59 -13.61
C SER A 36 19.08 1.04 -14.93
N ASN A 37 18.14 0.09 -14.93
CA ASN A 37 17.61 -0.48 -16.18
C ASN A 37 16.96 0.57 -17.08
N ALA A 38 16.15 1.48 -16.51
CA ALA A 38 15.53 2.56 -17.29
C ALA A 38 16.58 3.49 -17.90
N PHE A 39 17.63 3.81 -17.15
CA PHE A 39 18.76 4.59 -17.63
C PHE A 39 19.53 3.87 -18.75
N LEU A 40 19.82 2.58 -18.58
CA LEU A 40 20.51 1.77 -19.59
C LEU A 40 19.69 1.69 -20.88
N THR A 41 18.38 1.39 -20.77
CA THR A 41 17.46 1.36 -21.92
C THR A 41 17.43 2.71 -22.63
N TRP A 42 17.44 3.82 -21.88
CA TRP A 42 17.53 5.15 -22.45
C TRP A 42 18.86 5.38 -23.20
N CYS A 43 20.01 5.04 -22.60
CA CYS A 43 21.32 5.17 -23.25
C CYS A 43 21.43 4.38 -24.56
N MET A 44 20.82 3.20 -24.64
CA MET A 44 20.73 2.42 -25.89
C MET A 44 19.85 3.14 -26.91
N LYS A 45 18.71 3.68 -26.47
CA LYS A 45 17.76 4.38 -27.34
C LYS A 45 18.37 5.64 -27.98
N ILE A 46 19.21 6.36 -27.24
CA ILE A 46 19.88 7.57 -27.75
C ILE A 46 21.24 7.28 -28.43
N GLY A 47 21.62 6.01 -28.57
CA GLY A 47 22.84 5.60 -29.27
C GLY A 47 24.17 5.85 -28.53
N THR A 48 24.14 6.20 -27.24
CA THR A 48 25.36 6.42 -26.44
C THR A 48 25.97 5.11 -25.91
N MET A 49 25.22 4.01 -26.01
CA MET A 49 25.66 2.66 -25.66
C MET A 49 25.17 1.68 -26.74
N PRO A 50 25.90 0.60 -27.04
CA PRO A 50 25.40 -0.48 -27.87
C PRO A 50 24.07 -1.04 -27.34
N VAL A 51 23.21 -1.54 -28.24
CA VAL A 51 21.96 -2.20 -27.83
C VAL A 51 22.31 -3.54 -27.19
N LEU A 52 22.09 -3.64 -25.88
CA LEU A 52 22.39 -4.81 -25.05
C LEU A 52 21.12 -5.39 -24.42
N THR A 53 21.15 -6.68 -24.10
CA THR A 53 20.03 -7.36 -23.44
C THR A 53 20.09 -7.08 -21.94
N VAL A 54 19.12 -6.29 -21.45
CA VAL A 54 18.93 -6.08 -20.02
C VAL A 54 18.05 -7.20 -19.46
N HIS A 55 18.68 -8.16 -18.79
CA HIS A 55 17.95 -9.24 -18.15
C HIS A 55 17.11 -8.70 -17.00
N TYR A 56 15.78 -8.77 -17.15
CA TYR A 56 14.87 -8.50 -16.06
C TYR A 56 14.61 -9.78 -15.28
N ARG A 57 15.33 -9.97 -14.17
CA ARG A 57 14.90 -10.86 -13.09
C ARG A 57 13.63 -10.27 -12.48
N LYS A 58 12.50 -10.98 -12.65
CA LYS A 58 11.34 -10.76 -11.79
C LYS A 58 11.83 -10.88 -10.34
N SER A 59 11.67 -9.81 -9.56
CA SER A 59 11.87 -9.91 -8.11
C SER A 59 11.03 -11.08 -7.62
N SER A 60 11.63 -11.99 -6.85
CA SER A 60 10.89 -13.10 -6.28
C SER A 60 9.64 -12.55 -5.61
N ALA A 61 8.48 -13.08 -5.99
CA ALA A 61 7.23 -12.71 -5.37
C ALA A 61 7.40 -12.95 -3.86
N GLN A 62 7.28 -11.88 -3.08
CA GLN A 62 7.44 -12.00 -1.63
C GLN A 62 6.32 -12.89 -1.11
N THR A 63 6.68 -13.95 -0.40
CA THR A 63 5.71 -14.85 0.21
C THR A 63 4.84 -14.07 1.19
N PRO A 64 3.51 -14.27 1.17
CA PRO A 64 2.62 -13.64 2.15
C PRO A 64 3.09 -13.86 3.59
N MET A 65 2.71 -12.94 4.47
CA MET A 65 2.77 -13.19 5.91
C MET A 65 1.79 -14.31 6.27
N GLY A 66 2.22 -15.27 7.10
CA GLY A 66 1.34 -16.36 7.54
C GLY A 66 0.11 -15.85 8.28
N GLN A 67 -1.04 -16.50 8.08
CA GLN A 67 -2.33 -16.01 8.61
C GLN A 67 -2.34 -15.91 10.14
N HIS A 68 -1.82 -16.90 10.86
CA HIS A 68 -1.70 -16.86 12.33
C HIS A 68 -0.86 -15.68 12.80
N HIS A 69 0.30 -15.45 12.18
CA HIS A 69 1.14 -14.31 12.49
C HIS A 69 0.40 -12.99 12.18
N ARG A 70 -0.32 -12.90 11.05
CA ARG A 70 -1.11 -11.72 10.72
C ARG A 70 -2.19 -11.43 11.77
N ILE A 71 -2.96 -12.44 12.18
CA ILE A 71 -4.01 -12.30 13.20
C ILE A 71 -3.42 -11.88 14.55
N ASN A 72 -2.34 -12.54 14.99
CA ASN A 72 -1.67 -12.19 16.24
C ASN A 72 -1.14 -10.75 16.22
N ALA A 73 -0.54 -10.32 15.11
CA ALA A 73 -0.09 -8.94 14.94
C ALA A 73 -1.26 -7.95 14.98
N ILE A 74 -2.40 -8.25 14.34
CA ILE A 74 -3.61 -7.41 14.42
C ILE A 74 -4.09 -7.31 15.87
N GLN A 75 -4.25 -8.43 16.57
CA GLN A 75 -4.70 -8.47 17.96
C GLN A 75 -3.78 -7.62 18.85
N ARG A 76 -2.46 -7.83 18.73
CA ARG A 76 -1.46 -7.07 19.46
C ARG A 76 -1.55 -5.56 19.21
N LEU A 77 -1.72 -5.13 17.95
CA LEU A 77 -1.90 -3.70 17.62
C LEU A 77 -3.21 -3.12 18.14
N LEU A 78 -4.25 -3.94 18.32
CA LEU A 78 -5.53 -3.49 18.87
C LEU A 78 -5.49 -3.39 20.40
N THR A 79 -4.76 -4.27 21.09
CA THR A 79 -4.81 -4.37 22.56
C THR A 79 -3.62 -3.77 23.30
N GLU A 80 -2.42 -3.73 22.69
CA GLU A 80 -1.20 -3.34 23.39
C GLU A 80 -0.98 -1.82 23.32
N GLU A 81 -1.30 -1.13 24.42
CA GLU A 81 -1.19 0.33 24.53
C GLU A 81 0.24 0.86 24.65
N SER A 82 1.21 -0.01 24.96
CA SER A 82 2.65 0.33 24.99
C SER A 82 3.18 0.71 23.60
N ILE A 83 2.50 0.28 22.52
CA ILE A 83 2.90 0.55 21.14
C ILE A 83 2.46 1.97 20.76
N PRO A 84 3.35 2.80 20.18
CA PRO A 84 2.97 4.13 19.71
C PRO A 84 1.76 4.11 18.78
N LEU A 85 0.76 4.95 19.04
CA LEU A 85 -0.47 5.06 18.23
C LEU A 85 -0.22 5.16 16.71
N PRO A 86 0.75 5.96 16.22
CA PRO A 86 1.05 6.00 14.79
C PRO A 86 1.42 4.64 14.19
N ALA A 87 2.17 3.83 14.96
CA ALA A 87 2.60 2.50 14.53
C ALA A 87 1.44 1.49 14.58
N ARG A 88 0.57 1.58 15.60
CA ARG A 88 -0.66 0.77 15.72
C ARG A 88 -1.55 0.98 14.51
N ILE A 89 -1.90 2.23 14.23
CA ILE A 89 -2.80 2.59 13.12
C ILE A 89 -2.18 2.18 11.79
N ALA A 90 -0.92 2.52 11.52
CA ALA A 90 -0.29 2.16 10.26
C ALA A 90 -0.19 0.64 10.06
N GLY A 91 0.14 -0.11 11.12
CA GLY A 91 0.16 -1.57 11.09
C GLY A 91 -1.23 -2.13 10.76
N LEU A 92 -2.27 -1.62 11.40
CA LEU A 92 -3.65 -2.03 11.14
C LEU A 92 -4.09 -1.69 9.71
N LEU A 93 -3.73 -0.52 9.18
CA LEU A 93 -4.02 -0.14 7.79
C LEU A 93 -3.32 -1.05 6.77
N VAL A 94 -2.10 -1.52 7.07
CA VAL A 94 -1.41 -2.53 6.25
C VAL A 94 -2.09 -3.90 6.34
N LEU A 95 -2.44 -4.35 7.55
CA LEU A 95 -2.85 -5.73 7.81
C LEU A 95 -4.34 -6.00 7.60
N LEU A 96 -5.18 -4.97 7.73
CA LEU A 96 -6.64 -5.04 7.49
C LEU A 96 -7.00 -4.58 6.08
N TYR A 97 -6.46 -3.44 5.64
CA TYR A 97 -6.85 -2.81 4.36
C TYR A 97 -5.81 -2.95 3.25
N ALA A 98 -4.76 -3.72 3.49
CA ALA A 98 -3.67 -3.88 2.56
C ALA A 98 -3.10 -2.54 2.08
N GLN A 99 -3.09 -1.47 2.88
CA GLN A 99 -2.61 -0.18 2.40
C GLN A 99 -1.08 -0.12 2.37
N PRO A 100 -0.45 0.32 1.27
CA PRO A 100 1.00 0.53 1.26
C PRO A 100 1.35 1.75 2.12
N VAL A 101 2.50 1.67 2.80
CA VAL A 101 3.00 2.73 3.71
C VAL A 101 3.03 4.11 3.04
N THR A 102 3.36 4.16 1.75
CA THR A 102 3.38 5.41 0.96
C THR A 102 2.00 6.05 0.79
N ARG A 103 0.91 5.27 0.76
CA ARG A 103 -0.47 5.80 0.75
C ARG A 103 -0.93 6.18 2.15
N ILE A 104 -0.58 5.36 3.15
CA ILE A 104 -0.91 5.65 4.56
C ILE A 104 -0.39 7.03 4.97
N LEU A 105 0.85 7.37 4.60
CA LEU A 105 1.46 8.66 4.91
C LEU A 105 0.83 9.85 4.18
N ARG A 106 0.05 9.60 3.12
CA ARG A 106 -0.68 10.63 2.36
C ARG A 106 -2.10 10.84 2.86
N LEU A 107 -2.55 10.07 3.84
CA LEU A 107 -3.87 10.26 4.43
C LEU A 107 -3.92 11.58 5.18
N ARG A 108 -5.05 12.26 5.04
CA ARG A 108 -5.41 13.49 5.75
C ARG A 108 -6.44 13.19 6.81
N THR A 109 -6.59 14.10 7.77
CA THR A 109 -7.70 13.99 8.74
C THR A 109 -9.06 14.09 8.08
N SER A 110 -9.19 14.86 7.00
CA SER A 110 -10.42 14.95 6.21
C SER A 110 -10.75 13.68 5.42
N ASP A 111 -9.83 12.70 5.35
CA ASP A 111 -10.12 11.37 4.80
C ASP A 111 -10.84 10.48 5.82
N ILE A 112 -10.92 10.89 7.10
CA ILE A 112 -11.65 10.20 8.14
C ILE A 112 -12.94 10.98 8.37
N THR A 113 -14.07 10.32 8.18
CA THR A 113 -15.39 10.89 8.43
C THR A 113 -16.18 9.99 9.36
N THR A 114 -17.04 10.60 10.17
CA THR A 114 -17.99 9.90 11.01
C THR A 114 -19.37 10.36 10.60
N ASP A 115 -20.19 9.43 10.13
CA ASP A 115 -21.59 9.69 9.77
C ASP A 115 -22.48 8.58 10.33
N GLY A 116 -23.61 8.95 10.94
CA GLY A 116 -24.55 8.00 11.53
C GLY A 116 -23.93 6.99 12.51
N GLY A 117 -22.86 7.37 13.23
CA GLY A 117 -22.11 6.48 14.13
C GLY A 117 -21.14 5.50 13.43
N THR A 118 -21.09 5.50 12.10
CA THR A 118 -20.12 4.72 11.32
C THR A 118 -18.93 5.59 10.97
N THR A 119 -17.73 5.13 11.35
CA THR A 119 -16.48 5.77 10.91
C THR A 119 -16.07 5.20 9.57
N THR A 120 -15.76 6.06 8.61
CA THR A 120 -15.24 5.65 7.30
C THR A 120 -13.89 6.30 7.01
N ILE A 121 -13.10 5.64 6.18
CA ILE A 121 -11.79 6.11 5.73
C ILE A 121 -11.72 6.08 4.20
N ARG A 122 -11.34 7.21 3.61
CA ARG A 122 -11.22 7.36 2.15
C ARG A 122 -9.92 6.74 1.62
N LEU A 123 -9.94 5.43 1.39
CA LEU A 123 -8.85 4.69 0.74
C LEU A 123 -9.04 4.59 -0.79
N GLY A 124 -10.30 4.55 -1.18
CA GLY A 124 -10.83 4.59 -2.53
C GLY A 124 -12.22 5.22 -2.49
N ASP A 125 -13.03 4.94 -3.50
CA ASP A 125 -14.37 5.51 -3.65
C ASP A 125 -15.36 4.41 -4.04
N PRO A 126 -16.30 4.00 -3.17
CA PRO A 126 -16.72 4.71 -1.95
C PRO A 126 -15.73 4.59 -0.77
N PRO A 127 -15.81 5.50 0.23
CA PRO A 127 -15.07 5.39 1.47
C PRO A 127 -15.28 4.03 2.16
N THR A 128 -14.22 3.48 2.74
CA THR A 128 -14.25 2.15 3.36
C THR A 128 -14.67 2.27 4.84
N PRO A 129 -15.62 1.45 5.34
CA PRO A 129 -15.99 1.46 6.75
C PRO A 129 -14.84 0.98 7.63
N VAL A 130 -14.67 1.63 8.79
CA VAL A 130 -13.68 1.29 9.80
C VAL A 130 -14.31 0.43 10.89
N PRO A 131 -13.83 -0.82 11.12
CA PRO A 131 -14.38 -1.66 12.16
C PRO A 131 -13.91 -1.19 13.53
N GLU A 132 -14.73 -1.43 14.54
CA GLU A 132 -14.28 -1.42 15.93
C GLU A 132 -13.33 -2.61 16.17
N PRO A 133 -12.26 -2.47 16.98
CA PRO A 133 -11.92 -1.31 17.81
C PRO A 133 -11.04 -0.25 17.14
N LEU A 134 -10.73 -0.38 15.83
CA LEU A 134 -9.83 0.55 15.13
C LEU A 134 -10.43 1.96 15.01
N ALA A 135 -11.74 2.08 14.84
CA ALA A 135 -12.41 3.39 14.77
C ALA A 135 -12.11 4.24 16.02
N ARG A 136 -12.28 3.67 17.22
CA ARG A 136 -11.91 4.35 18.48
C ARG A 136 -10.43 4.75 18.52
N ILE A 137 -9.52 3.84 18.19
CA ILE A 137 -8.07 4.12 18.17
C ILE A 137 -7.73 5.26 17.21
N LEU A 138 -8.40 5.32 16.06
CA LEU A 138 -8.24 6.40 15.09
C LEU A 138 -8.74 7.74 15.65
N HIS A 139 -9.90 7.77 16.29
CA HIS A 139 -10.45 8.98 16.92
C HIS A 139 -9.55 9.49 18.04
N ASP A 140 -9.11 8.59 18.93
CA ASP A 140 -8.18 8.92 20.03
C ASP A 140 -6.88 9.52 19.49
N TYR A 141 -6.37 8.97 18.39
CA TYR A 141 -5.19 9.50 17.73
C TYR A 141 -5.43 10.85 17.07
N VAL A 142 -6.54 11.04 16.35
CA VAL A 142 -6.87 12.31 15.68
C VAL A 142 -7.05 13.44 16.69
N ALA A 143 -7.63 13.15 17.85
CA ALA A 143 -7.80 14.09 18.96
C ALA A 143 -6.46 14.46 19.63
N ASN A 144 -5.55 13.50 19.78
CA ASN A 144 -4.28 13.67 20.49
C ASN A 144 -3.05 13.62 19.55
N ARG A 145 -3.16 14.17 18.33
CA ARG A 145 -2.07 14.07 17.35
C ARG A 145 -0.81 14.78 17.86
N PRO A 146 0.37 14.15 17.71
CA PRO A 146 1.62 14.76 18.14
C PRO A 146 2.01 15.92 17.21
N HIS A 147 2.82 16.86 17.72
CA HIS A 147 3.34 18.01 16.97
C HIS A 147 2.28 19.03 16.52
N MET A 148 1.13 19.10 17.19
CA MET A 148 0.11 20.14 16.92
C MET A 148 0.43 21.48 17.61
N ASP A 149 1.14 21.45 18.75
CA ASP A 149 1.46 22.65 19.54
C ASP A 149 2.80 23.32 19.17
N SER A 150 3.52 22.76 18.20
CA SER A 150 4.79 23.34 17.77
C SER A 150 4.52 24.52 16.83
N ALA A 151 5.15 25.67 17.06
CA ALA A 151 5.01 26.89 16.25
C ALA A 151 5.24 26.67 14.73
N THR A 152 5.90 25.56 14.37
CA THR A 152 6.19 25.14 13.01
C THR A 152 5.03 24.41 12.32
N ASN A 153 4.02 23.88 13.02
CA ASN A 153 2.96 23.06 12.41
C ASN A 153 1.54 23.30 12.94
N PRO A 154 1.08 24.56 13.11
CA PRO A 154 -0.30 24.81 13.48
C PRO A 154 -1.24 24.30 12.37
N GLY A 155 -2.09 23.32 12.70
CA GLY A 155 -3.16 22.88 11.79
C GLY A 155 -2.76 21.93 10.66
N SER A 156 -1.77 21.04 10.86
CA SER A 156 -1.43 20.02 9.85
C SER A 156 -2.66 19.21 9.41
N CYS A 157 -2.92 19.20 8.09
CA CYS A 157 -3.98 18.38 7.50
C CYS A 157 -3.63 16.90 7.40
N TRP A 158 -2.36 16.51 7.59
CA TRP A 158 -1.92 15.12 7.49
C TRP A 158 -2.38 14.30 8.70
N LEU A 159 -2.83 13.08 8.45
CA LEU A 159 -3.17 12.13 9.50
C LEU A 159 -1.92 11.80 10.35
N PHE A 160 -0.78 11.61 9.69
CA PHE A 160 0.52 11.41 10.32
C PHE A 160 1.41 12.64 10.10
N PRO A 161 1.39 13.65 10.98
CA PRO A 161 2.19 14.86 10.81
C PRO A 161 3.70 14.58 10.98
N GLY A 162 4.51 15.21 10.12
CA GLY A 162 5.96 15.23 10.22
C GLY A 162 6.47 16.36 11.14
N HIS A 163 7.78 16.43 11.31
CA HIS A 163 8.43 17.49 12.10
C HIS A 163 8.50 18.84 11.36
N ARG A 164 8.41 18.82 10.02
CA ARG A 164 8.41 20.02 9.17
C ARG A 164 6.98 20.47 8.90
N ALA A 165 6.80 21.78 8.82
CA ALA A 165 5.53 22.44 8.50
C ALA A 165 4.93 21.84 7.22
N GLY A 166 3.68 21.38 7.27
CA GLY A 166 2.97 20.90 6.08
C GLY A 166 3.52 19.62 5.45
N GLU A 167 4.47 18.92 6.08
CA GLU A 167 4.98 17.63 5.60
C GLU A 167 4.39 16.45 6.40
N PRO A 168 4.11 15.30 5.75
CA PRO A 168 3.75 14.08 6.46
C PRO A 168 4.97 13.45 7.15
N LEU A 169 4.71 12.49 8.03
CA LEU A 169 5.74 11.68 8.68
C LEU A 169 6.63 11.01 7.63
N HIS A 170 7.95 11.03 7.87
CA HIS A 170 8.90 10.43 6.94
C HIS A 170 8.74 8.90 6.87
N GLN A 171 8.83 8.34 5.65
CA GLN A 171 8.59 6.93 5.40
C GLN A 171 9.53 6.00 6.19
N SER A 172 10.80 6.35 6.34
CA SER A 172 11.76 5.52 7.09
C SER A 172 11.36 5.37 8.55
N THR A 173 10.75 6.39 9.17
CA THR A 173 10.31 6.36 10.56
C THR A 173 9.19 5.35 10.74
N LEU A 174 8.18 5.40 9.86
CA LEU A 174 7.06 4.47 9.94
C LEU A 174 7.48 3.03 9.63
N LEU A 175 8.35 2.84 8.64
CA LEU A 175 8.94 1.53 8.34
C LEU A 175 9.74 0.99 9.53
N SER A 176 10.55 1.83 10.20
CA SER A 176 11.32 1.43 11.38
C SER A 176 10.41 0.91 12.48
N PHE A 177 9.28 1.57 12.75
CA PHE A 177 8.30 1.10 13.72
C PHE A 177 7.71 -0.26 13.34
N LEU A 178 7.27 -0.43 12.09
CA LEU A 178 6.69 -1.70 11.62
C LEU A 178 7.73 -2.84 11.70
N HIS A 179 8.99 -2.57 11.36
CA HIS A 179 10.07 -3.54 11.49
C HIS A 179 10.34 -3.94 12.95
N LYS A 180 10.36 -2.97 13.88
CA LYS A 180 10.50 -3.25 15.32
C LYS A 180 9.36 -4.10 15.88
N LEU A 181 8.16 -3.98 15.29
CA LEU A 181 6.99 -4.78 15.65
C LEU A 181 6.96 -6.16 14.98
N GLY A 182 7.96 -6.50 14.17
CA GLY A 182 8.01 -7.76 13.42
C GLY A 182 7.01 -7.82 12.25
N ILE A 183 6.50 -6.67 11.80
CA ILE A 183 5.52 -6.57 10.72
C ILE A 183 6.23 -6.21 9.42
N PRO A 184 6.52 -7.19 8.53
CA PRO A 184 7.05 -6.91 7.20
C PRO A 184 5.96 -6.27 6.32
N PRO A 185 6.02 -4.96 6.00
CA PRO A 185 4.86 -4.25 5.45
C PRO A 185 4.38 -4.83 4.13
N GLN A 186 5.31 -5.19 3.23
CA GLN A 186 4.96 -5.78 1.94
C GLN A 186 4.33 -7.17 2.06
N ARG A 187 4.85 -8.02 2.97
CA ARG A 187 4.32 -9.38 3.16
C ARG A 187 2.97 -9.37 3.88
N GLY A 188 2.82 -8.48 4.87
CA GLY A 188 1.55 -8.22 5.54
C GLY A 188 0.48 -7.73 4.56
N ARG A 189 0.84 -6.76 3.72
CA ARG A 189 -0.02 -6.24 2.66
C ARG A 189 -0.48 -7.32 1.68
N ILE A 190 0.45 -8.15 1.18
CA ILE A 190 0.13 -9.25 0.26
C ILE A 190 -0.82 -10.25 0.93
N SER A 191 -0.59 -10.58 2.20
CA SER A 191 -1.48 -11.45 2.98
C SER A 191 -2.89 -10.86 3.11
N ALA A 192 -2.98 -9.57 3.47
CA ALA A 192 -4.24 -8.86 3.61
C ALA A 192 -5.04 -8.81 2.29
N ILE A 193 -4.43 -8.39 1.18
CA ILE A 193 -5.15 -8.27 -0.10
C ILE A 193 -5.61 -9.63 -0.65
N ARG A 194 -4.80 -10.69 -0.47
CA ARG A 194 -5.19 -12.05 -0.87
C ARG A 194 -6.36 -12.56 -0.04
N HIS A 195 -6.33 -12.30 1.27
CA HIS A 195 -7.45 -12.64 2.15
C HIS A 195 -8.74 -11.90 1.76
N LEU A 196 -8.66 -10.60 1.50
CA LEU A 196 -9.81 -9.81 1.07
C LEU A 196 -10.37 -10.26 -0.29
N ALA A 197 -9.50 -10.64 -1.23
CA ALA A 197 -9.90 -11.11 -2.55
C ALA A 197 -10.66 -12.46 -2.53
N LEU A 198 -10.59 -13.21 -1.43
CA LEU A 198 -11.42 -14.39 -1.22
C LEU A 198 -12.84 -14.03 -0.78
N GLN A 199 -13.00 -12.91 -0.08
CA GLN A 199 -14.26 -12.50 0.53
C GLN A 199 -15.07 -11.54 -0.35
N ILE A 200 -14.39 -10.76 -1.19
CA ILE A 200 -15.00 -9.68 -1.96
C ILE A 200 -14.52 -9.78 -3.42
N PRO A 201 -15.39 -9.53 -4.41
CA PRO A 201 -14.99 -9.46 -5.82
C PRO A 201 -13.85 -8.47 -6.07
N ALA A 202 -12.92 -8.86 -6.94
CA ALA A 202 -11.74 -8.06 -7.26
C ALA A 202 -12.05 -6.62 -7.76
N PRO A 203 -13.10 -6.38 -8.56
CA PRO A 203 -13.46 -5.02 -8.97
C PRO A 203 -13.87 -4.12 -7.80
N VAL A 204 -14.68 -4.64 -6.88
CA VAL A 204 -15.14 -3.92 -5.68
C VAL A 204 -13.96 -3.65 -4.74
N LEU A 205 -13.11 -4.66 -4.52
CA LEU A 205 -11.90 -4.50 -3.72
C LEU A 205 -10.94 -3.45 -4.29
N ALA A 206 -10.79 -3.42 -5.62
CA ALA A 206 -9.98 -2.43 -6.31
C ALA A 206 -10.52 -1.03 -6.09
N GLN A 207 -11.83 -0.86 -6.25
CA GLN A 207 -12.51 0.41 -6.07
C GLN A 207 -12.44 0.91 -4.61
N ALA A 208 -12.83 0.09 -3.63
CA ALA A 208 -12.89 0.46 -2.21
C ALA A 208 -11.51 0.81 -1.62
N LEU A 209 -10.47 0.07 -2.02
CA LEU A 209 -9.10 0.27 -1.50
C LEU A 209 -8.21 1.13 -2.40
N GLY A 210 -8.76 1.62 -3.52
CA GLY A 210 -8.07 2.47 -4.49
C GLY A 210 -6.94 1.76 -5.27
N TYR A 211 -7.05 0.45 -5.49
CA TYR A 211 -6.11 -0.35 -6.28
C TYR A 211 -6.47 -0.36 -7.77
N HIS A 212 -5.48 -0.61 -8.64
CA HIS A 212 -5.73 -0.79 -10.07
C HIS A 212 -6.41 -2.14 -10.34
N HIS A 213 -7.51 -2.12 -11.11
CA HIS A 213 -8.33 -3.30 -11.39
C HIS A 213 -7.51 -4.50 -11.89
N THR A 214 -6.62 -4.31 -12.88
CA THR A 214 -5.83 -5.43 -13.43
C THR A 214 -4.88 -6.08 -12.43
N SER A 215 -4.40 -5.31 -11.45
CA SER A 215 -3.53 -5.85 -10.40
C SER A 215 -4.34 -6.62 -9.37
N THR A 216 -5.52 -6.12 -9.00
CA THR A 216 -6.41 -6.79 -8.06
C THR A 216 -7.00 -8.07 -8.64
N THR A 217 -7.41 -8.08 -9.91
CA THR A 217 -7.92 -9.30 -10.59
C THR A 217 -6.85 -10.39 -10.68
N ARG A 218 -5.61 -10.03 -11.03
CA ARG A 218 -4.48 -10.96 -11.01
C ARG A 218 -4.25 -11.54 -9.62
N ILE A 219 -4.27 -10.70 -8.58
CA ILE A 219 -4.09 -11.15 -7.18
C ILE A 219 -5.24 -12.07 -6.75
N ALA A 220 -6.47 -11.77 -7.14
CA ALA A 220 -7.64 -12.59 -6.85
C ALA A 220 -7.55 -13.97 -7.53
N ALA A 221 -7.13 -14.01 -8.80
CA ALA A 221 -6.89 -15.26 -9.52
C ALA A 221 -5.78 -16.09 -8.84
N GLU A 222 -4.65 -15.46 -8.49
CA GLU A 222 -3.55 -16.12 -7.76
C GLU A 222 -3.96 -16.62 -6.37
N ALA A 223 -4.95 -15.98 -5.73
CA ALA A 223 -5.47 -16.38 -4.43
C ALA A 223 -6.51 -17.50 -4.51
N GLY A 224 -7.00 -17.85 -5.71
CA GLY A 224 -8.10 -18.80 -5.88
C GLY A 224 -9.47 -18.20 -5.55
N SER A 225 -9.68 -16.93 -5.89
CA SER A 225 -10.94 -16.22 -5.63
C SER A 225 -12.14 -16.90 -6.33
N PRO A 226 -13.27 -17.12 -5.61
CA PRO A 226 -14.46 -17.74 -6.18
C PRO A 226 -15.29 -16.81 -7.08
N TRP A 227 -14.90 -15.53 -7.20
CA TRP A 227 -15.71 -14.47 -7.83
C TRP A 227 -15.43 -14.24 -9.33
N SER A 228 -15.03 -15.27 -10.08
CA SER A 228 -14.55 -15.13 -11.47
C SER A 228 -15.58 -14.56 -12.47
N GLY A 229 -16.88 -14.60 -12.14
CA GLY A 229 -17.97 -14.07 -12.97
C GLY A 229 -18.55 -12.73 -12.53
N TYR A 230 -17.99 -12.06 -11.52
CA TYR A 230 -18.58 -10.83 -10.98
C TYR A 230 -18.28 -9.61 -11.87
N ALA A 231 -19.32 -8.96 -12.40
CA ALA A 231 -19.23 -7.65 -13.04
C ALA A 231 -19.53 -6.55 -12.01
N ALA A 232 -18.64 -5.57 -11.84
CA ALA A 232 -18.94 -4.40 -11.01
C ALA A 232 -20.06 -3.59 -11.68
N GLY A 233 -21.25 -3.58 -11.08
CA GLY A 233 -22.28 -2.62 -11.42
C GLY A 233 -21.91 -1.23 -10.87
N ALA A 234 -22.16 -0.18 -11.65
CA ALA A 234 -22.19 1.17 -11.10
C ALA A 234 -23.38 1.26 -10.14
N HIS A 235 -23.14 1.38 -8.83
CA HIS A 235 -24.19 1.73 -7.89
C HIS A 235 -24.28 3.25 -7.82
N ASP A 236 -25.31 3.77 -8.49
CA ASP A 236 -25.75 5.15 -8.34
C ASP A 236 -26.49 5.27 -6.99
N PRO A 237 -26.12 6.18 -6.07
CA PRO A 237 -26.67 6.18 -4.70
C PRO A 237 -28.14 6.62 -4.60
N SER A 238 -28.85 6.79 -5.72
CA SER A 238 -30.18 7.44 -5.76
C SER A 238 -31.34 6.50 -6.07
N ALA A 239 -31.13 5.18 -6.13
CA ALA A 239 -32.20 4.22 -6.47
C ALA A 239 -32.62 3.32 -5.29
N THR A 240 -33.05 3.92 -4.18
CA THR A 240 -33.89 3.24 -3.16
C THR A 240 -35.01 4.18 -2.69
N ALA A 241 -35.92 4.50 -3.60
CA ALA A 241 -37.25 5.00 -3.25
C ALA A 241 -38.31 4.29 -4.13
N GLY A 242 -39.18 3.51 -3.48
CA GLY A 242 -40.32 2.78 -4.05
C GLY A 242 -40.21 1.27 -3.79
N THR A 243 -41.14 0.58 -3.14
CA THR A 243 -42.54 0.85 -2.74
C THR A 243 -42.93 -0.16 -1.64
N PRO A 244 -43.92 0.12 -0.77
CA PRO A 244 -44.29 -0.75 0.35
C PRO A 244 -45.06 -1.98 -0.14
N HIS A 245 -44.64 -3.17 0.27
CA HIS A 245 -45.36 -4.41 0.00
C HIS A 245 -46.53 -4.55 0.98
N GLU A 246 -47.75 -4.44 0.45
CA GLU A 246 -49.01 -4.69 1.12
C GLU A 246 -49.10 -6.18 1.54
N TYR A 247 -49.34 -6.45 2.82
CA TYR A 247 -49.44 -7.79 3.40
C TYR A 247 -50.91 -8.24 3.35
N ARG A 248 -51.20 -9.33 2.64
CA ARG A 248 -52.54 -9.97 2.61
C ARG A 248 -52.53 -11.21 3.52
N PRO A 249 -53.45 -11.36 4.49
CA PRO A 249 -53.53 -12.55 5.32
C PRO A 249 -54.25 -13.69 4.58
N LEU A 250 -53.80 -14.91 4.82
CA LEU A 250 -54.45 -16.15 4.38
C LEU A 250 -55.47 -16.58 5.45
N GLU A 251 -56.65 -16.99 4.98
CA GLU A 251 -57.68 -17.70 5.76
C GLU A 251 -57.21 -19.07 6.24
#